data_AF-A0A9W9Q5Q9-F1
#
_entry.id   AF-A0A9W9Q5Q9-F1
#
_cell.length_a   1.000
_cell.length_b   1.000
_cell.length_c   1.000
_cell.angle_alpha   90.00
_cell.angle_beta   90.00
_cell.angle_gamma   90.00
#
_symmetry.space_group_name_H-M   'P 1'
#
loop_
_entity.id
_entity.type
_entity.pdbx_description
1 polymer ?
#
loop_
_entity_poly.entity_id
_entity_poly.type
_entity_poly.pdbx_seq_one_letter_code
_entity_poly.pdbx_strand_id
1 'polypeptide(L)'
;MASELKAKGNQLYKEGDYLGAEDYYSQAIQKNPNDATFFTNRALTRMKLSKWSEVEHDARAAINIYGLKNPTSLKSSWYLAQALIGLQRPQEAYEVAIDAYQASLAAKSAQTENLSNIVLRAKQQLWAARESARLREMDETLKSVELLIEADLERSIKDLQGQLERGEIGQIGFGEDEKAIREDAEKKVADLREMYRIASKGEIAERVVPDWLIDGITFEIIHDPVVTPAGNSFDRIGIVKYVEKSGVDPLTRVSMTVNDLRPNYALKAACEEFLDKNGWAVDW
;
A
#
# COMPACT_ATOMS: atom_id res chain seq x y z
N MET A 1 -39.04 20.01 3.65
CA MET A 1 -37.83 20.72 3.14
C MET A 1 -36.66 19.75 2.95
N ALA A 2 -35.65 20.06 2.12
CA ALA A 2 -34.47 19.19 1.91
C ALA A 2 -33.72 18.87 3.22
N SER A 3 -33.72 19.80 4.18
CA SER A 3 -33.20 19.63 5.53
C SER A 3 -33.92 18.54 6.34
N GLU A 4 -35.24 18.40 6.20
CA GLU A 4 -36.03 17.37 6.87
C GLU A 4 -35.73 15.98 6.32
N LEU A 5 -35.52 15.86 5.00
CA LEU A 5 -35.10 14.61 4.37
C LEU A 5 -33.73 14.16 4.88
N LYS A 6 -32.78 15.09 5.01
CA LYS A 6 -31.49 14.82 5.67
C LYS A 6 -31.67 14.36 7.12
N ALA A 7 -32.55 15.00 7.88
CA ALA A 7 -32.79 14.62 9.28
C ALA A 7 -33.35 13.19 9.40
N LYS A 8 -34.28 12.80 8.52
CA LYS A 8 -34.81 11.42 8.44
C LYS A 8 -33.72 10.42 8.04
N GLY A 9 -32.91 10.75 7.03
CA GLY A 9 -31.76 9.90 6.64
C GLY A 9 -30.76 9.72 7.78
N ASN A 10 -30.45 10.78 8.53
CA ASN A 10 -29.57 10.71 9.69
C ASN A 10 -30.15 9.83 10.81
N GLN A 11 -31.48 9.83 10.98
CA GLN A 11 -32.16 8.98 11.95
C GLN A 11 -32.04 7.50 11.56
N LEU A 12 -32.40 7.14 10.33
CA LEU A 12 -32.29 5.76 9.83
C LEU A 12 -30.85 5.26 9.85
N TYR A 13 -29.88 6.11 9.52
CA TYR A 13 -28.46 5.78 9.62
C TYR A 13 -28.05 5.41 11.07
N LYS A 14 -28.60 6.11 12.07
CA LYS A 14 -28.36 5.79 13.49
C LYS A 14 -29.07 4.51 13.93
N GLU A 15 -30.24 4.23 13.35
CA GLU A 15 -31.00 3.00 13.59
C GLU A 15 -30.38 1.78 12.88
N GLY A 16 -29.40 1.99 12.00
CA GLY A 16 -28.71 0.94 11.24
C GLY A 16 -29.38 0.58 9.91
N ASP A 17 -30.49 1.24 9.57
CA ASP A 17 -31.12 1.10 8.26
C ASP A 17 -30.41 1.98 7.22
N TYR A 18 -29.32 1.44 6.68
CA TYR A 18 -28.50 2.12 5.68
C TYR A 18 -29.18 2.23 4.31
N LEU A 19 -30.05 1.27 3.95
CA LEU A 19 -30.78 1.31 2.69
C LEU A 19 -31.86 2.40 2.70
N GLY A 20 -32.63 2.48 3.79
CA GLY A 20 -33.58 3.56 3.99
C GLY A 20 -32.90 4.92 4.05
N ALA A 21 -31.77 5.03 4.76
CA ALA A 21 -30.99 6.27 4.83
C ALA A 21 -30.51 6.74 3.44
N GLU A 22 -30.01 5.82 2.60
CA GLU A 22 -29.58 6.11 1.23
C GLU A 22 -30.70 6.71 0.37
N ASP A 23 -31.92 6.18 0.47
CA ASP A 23 -33.08 6.69 -0.25
C ASP A 23 -33.42 8.13 0.16
N TYR A 24 -33.50 8.39 1.47
CA TYR A 24 -33.79 9.74 1.97
C TYR A 24 -32.71 10.77 1.59
N TYR A 25 -31.42 10.39 1.60
CA TYR A 25 -30.36 11.29 1.11
C TYR A 25 -30.47 11.52 -0.40
N SER A 26 -30.84 10.50 -1.17
CA SER A 26 -31.04 10.64 -2.63
C SER A 26 -32.22 11.57 -2.94
N GLN A 27 -33.32 11.48 -2.20
CA GLN A 27 -34.42 12.44 -2.28
C GLN A 27 -33.97 13.86 -1.88
N ALA A 28 -33.12 14.00 -0.86
CA ALA A 28 -32.58 15.30 -0.46
C ALA A 28 -31.73 15.95 -1.57
N ILE A 29 -30.90 15.16 -2.25
CA ILE A 29 -30.08 15.60 -3.40
C ILE A 29 -30.96 16.06 -4.56
N GLN A 30 -32.04 15.33 -4.86
CA GLN A 30 -33.00 15.75 -5.90
C GLN A 30 -33.64 17.11 -5.59
N LYS A 31 -33.88 17.42 -4.31
CA LYS A 31 -34.47 18.69 -3.87
C LYS A 31 -33.46 19.84 -3.85
N ASN A 32 -32.20 19.58 -3.51
CA ASN A 32 -31.15 20.56 -3.53
C ASN A 32 -29.79 19.91 -3.86
N PRO A 33 -29.38 19.90 -5.14
CA PRO A 33 -28.16 19.22 -5.60
C PRO A 33 -26.88 20.00 -5.29
N ASN A 34 -26.97 21.22 -4.77
CA ASN A 34 -25.81 22.07 -4.48
C ASN A 34 -25.31 21.95 -3.03
N ASP A 35 -25.97 21.15 -2.19
CA ASP A 35 -25.54 20.91 -0.81
C ASP A 35 -24.69 19.63 -0.74
N ALA A 36 -23.38 19.81 -0.61
CA ALA A 36 -22.41 18.74 -0.50
C ALA A 36 -22.63 17.84 0.73
N THR A 37 -23.33 18.31 1.77
CA THR A 37 -23.57 17.51 2.99
C THR A 37 -24.43 16.28 2.70
N PHE A 38 -25.34 16.35 1.71
CA PHE A 38 -26.15 15.19 1.32
C PHE A 38 -25.29 14.13 0.64
N PHE A 39 -24.38 14.55 -0.24
CA PHE A 39 -23.43 13.63 -0.90
C PHE A 39 -22.49 12.99 0.12
N THR A 40 -21.94 13.74 1.07
CA THR A 40 -21.06 13.16 2.10
C THR A 40 -21.77 12.16 3.00
N ASN A 41 -23.03 12.43 3.37
CA ASN A 41 -23.81 11.52 4.22
C ASN A 41 -24.23 10.27 3.44
N ARG A 42 -24.58 10.41 2.15
CA ARG A 42 -24.88 9.27 1.28
C ARG A 42 -23.64 8.42 1.01
N ALA A 43 -22.48 9.05 0.76
CA ALA A 43 -21.20 8.37 0.62
C ALA A 43 -20.88 7.51 1.86
N LEU A 44 -20.98 8.09 3.06
CA LEU A 44 -20.76 7.34 4.31
C LEU A 44 -21.71 6.15 4.46
N THR A 45 -22.98 6.32 4.08
CA THR A 45 -23.99 5.26 4.11
C THR A 45 -23.65 4.14 3.11
N ARG A 46 -23.25 4.50 1.89
CA ARG A 46 -22.82 3.57 0.84
C ARG A 46 -21.53 2.84 1.19
N MET A 47 -20.63 3.46 1.96
CA MET A 47 -19.45 2.78 2.50
C MET A 47 -19.85 1.64 3.45
N LYS A 48 -20.87 1.84 4.30
CA LYS A 48 -21.41 0.78 5.17
C LYS A 48 -22.05 -0.36 4.39
N LEU A 49 -22.56 -0.08 3.20
CA LEU A 49 -23.11 -1.06 2.26
C LEU A 49 -22.05 -1.64 1.29
N SER A 50 -20.78 -1.25 1.42
CA SER A 50 -19.69 -1.66 0.52
C SER A 50 -19.92 -1.34 -0.97
N LYS A 51 -20.71 -0.31 -1.27
CA LYS A 51 -20.99 0.16 -2.64
C LYS A 51 -19.91 1.13 -3.13
N TRP A 52 -18.67 0.65 -3.28
CA TRP A 52 -17.49 1.52 -3.46
C TRP A 52 -17.54 2.43 -4.69
N SER A 53 -18.08 1.96 -5.82
CA SER A 53 -18.25 2.77 -7.04
C SER A 53 -19.19 3.96 -6.84
N GLU A 54 -20.26 3.77 -6.08
CA GLU A 54 -21.21 4.82 -5.75
C GLU A 54 -20.65 5.81 -4.71
N VAL A 55 -19.82 5.32 -3.78
CA VAL A 55 -19.06 6.17 -2.84
C VAL A 55 -18.11 7.08 -3.60
N GLU A 56 -17.35 6.54 -4.57
CA GLU A 56 -16.45 7.33 -5.41
C GLU A 56 -17.20 8.48 -6.09
N HIS A 57 -18.36 8.20 -6.68
CA HIS A 57 -19.19 9.21 -7.34
C HIS A 57 -19.62 10.33 -6.38
N ASP A 58 -20.17 9.96 -5.22
CA ASP A 58 -20.63 10.93 -4.23
C ASP A 58 -19.48 11.75 -3.62
N ALA A 59 -18.34 11.11 -3.36
CA ALA A 59 -17.18 11.78 -2.81
C ALA A 59 -16.61 12.81 -3.81
N ARG A 60 -16.49 12.45 -5.10
CA ARG A 60 -16.06 13.39 -6.15
C ARG A 60 -17.06 14.54 -6.32
N ALA A 61 -18.37 14.27 -6.30
CA ALA A 61 -19.39 15.31 -6.35
C ALA A 61 -19.27 16.28 -5.17
N ALA A 62 -19.10 15.76 -3.94
CA ALA A 62 -18.91 16.59 -2.76
C ALA A 62 -17.63 17.44 -2.82
N ILE A 63 -16.52 16.90 -3.32
CA ILE A 63 -15.26 17.64 -3.51
C ILE A 63 -15.47 18.79 -4.51
N ASN A 64 -16.15 18.52 -5.62
CA ASN A 64 -16.45 19.52 -6.65
C ASN A 64 -17.30 20.68 -6.10
N ILE A 65 -18.28 20.38 -5.24
CA ILE A 65 -19.17 21.39 -4.64
C ILE A 65 -18.44 22.19 -3.55
N TYR A 66 -17.68 21.55 -2.66
CA TYR A 66 -16.95 22.26 -1.60
C TYR A 66 -15.76 23.08 -2.13
N GLY A 67 -15.20 22.67 -3.27
CA GLY A 67 -13.96 23.18 -3.82
C GLY A 67 -12.73 22.49 -3.22
N LEU A 68 -11.72 22.24 -4.06
CA LEU A 68 -10.50 21.50 -3.68
C LEU A 68 -9.77 22.06 -2.45
N LYS A 69 -9.79 23.38 -2.27
CA LYS A 69 -9.03 24.08 -1.21
C LYS A 69 -9.79 24.25 0.10
N ASN A 70 -11.04 23.81 0.17
CA ASN A 70 -11.85 23.98 1.37
C ASN A 70 -11.52 22.88 2.38
N PRO A 71 -11.14 23.19 3.64
CA PRO A 71 -10.92 22.18 4.67
C PRO A 71 -12.11 21.23 4.90
N THR A 72 -13.32 21.64 4.50
CA THR A 72 -14.54 20.82 4.56
C THR A 72 -14.51 19.64 3.57
N SER A 73 -13.73 19.75 2.48
CA SER A 73 -13.57 18.69 1.48
C SER A 73 -12.71 17.51 1.97
N LEU A 74 -11.93 17.69 3.04
CA LEU A 74 -11.02 16.65 3.58
C LEU A 74 -11.75 15.35 3.95
N LYS A 75 -12.99 15.46 4.45
CA LYS A 75 -13.83 14.28 4.73
C LYS A 75 -14.20 13.54 3.44
N SER A 76 -14.56 14.30 2.40
CA SER A 76 -14.89 13.75 1.08
C SER A 76 -13.66 13.12 0.43
N SER A 77 -12.48 13.74 0.54
CA SER A 77 -11.22 13.17 0.05
C SER A 77 -10.87 11.87 0.78
N TRP A 78 -11.11 11.80 2.09
CA TRP A 78 -10.97 10.55 2.84
C TRP A 78 -11.91 9.45 2.33
N TYR A 79 -13.20 9.76 2.12
CA TYR A 79 -14.16 8.82 1.54
C TYR A 79 -13.75 8.35 0.13
N LEU A 80 -13.26 9.28 -0.70
CA LEU A 80 -12.78 8.97 -2.05
C LEU A 80 -11.60 7.99 -2.00
N ALA A 81 -10.58 8.30 -1.18
CA ALA A 81 -9.41 7.44 -1.07
C ALA A 81 -9.78 6.04 -0.52
N GLN A 82 -10.67 5.98 0.48
CA GLN A 82 -11.18 4.71 1.01
C GLN A 82 -11.98 3.90 -0.03
N ALA A 83 -12.74 4.56 -0.90
CA ALA A 83 -13.44 3.92 -2.01
C ALA A 83 -12.48 3.39 -3.08
N LEU A 84 -11.45 4.16 -3.44
CA LEU A 84 -10.44 3.76 -4.41
C LEU A 84 -9.64 2.53 -3.93
N ILE A 85 -9.35 2.43 -2.62
CA ILE A 85 -8.79 1.21 -2.01
C ILE A 85 -9.76 0.03 -2.17
N GLY A 86 -11.06 0.23 -1.91
CA GLY A 86 -12.09 -0.81 -2.09
C GLY A 86 -12.24 -1.26 -3.55
N LEU A 87 -11.96 -0.38 -4.51
CA LEU A 87 -12.00 -0.63 -5.96
C LEU A 87 -10.69 -1.19 -6.51
N GLN A 88 -9.71 -1.53 -5.67
CA GLN A 88 -8.39 -2.02 -6.10
C GLN A 88 -7.64 -1.02 -7.02
N ARG A 89 -7.80 0.28 -6.76
CA ARG A 89 -7.08 1.38 -7.43
C ARG A 89 -6.16 2.10 -6.45
N PRO A 90 -5.13 1.41 -5.89
CA PRO A 90 -4.31 1.96 -4.81
C PRO A 90 -3.44 3.15 -5.22
N GLN A 91 -3.07 3.24 -6.51
CA GLN A 91 -2.28 4.37 -7.02
C GLN A 91 -3.06 5.68 -6.91
N GLU A 92 -4.28 5.71 -7.43
CA GLU A 92 -5.14 6.89 -7.33
C GLU A 92 -5.54 7.18 -5.87
N ALA A 93 -5.74 6.13 -5.07
CA ALA A 93 -6.02 6.29 -3.65
C ALA A 93 -4.86 7.00 -2.93
N TYR A 94 -3.62 6.62 -3.23
CA TYR A 94 -2.41 7.23 -2.67
C TYR A 94 -2.31 8.71 -3.03
N GLU A 95 -2.49 9.06 -4.30
CA GLU A 95 -2.43 10.45 -4.80
C GLU A 95 -3.47 11.34 -4.12
N VAL A 96 -4.72 10.87 -4.04
CA VAL A 96 -5.78 11.63 -3.34
C VAL A 96 -5.50 11.75 -1.85
N ALA A 97 -5.01 10.68 -1.21
CA ALA A 97 -4.81 10.64 0.23
C ALA A 97 -3.62 11.50 0.68
N ILE A 98 -2.51 11.52 -0.08
CA ILE A 98 -1.33 12.31 0.27
C ILE A 98 -1.60 13.81 0.18
N ASP A 99 -2.28 14.26 -0.87
CA ASP A 99 -2.67 15.66 -1.04
C ASP A 99 -3.62 16.10 0.07
N ALA A 100 -4.61 15.25 0.39
CA ALA A 100 -5.55 15.50 1.47
C ALA A 100 -4.87 15.50 2.84
N TYR A 101 -3.89 14.63 3.08
CA TYR A 101 -3.12 14.57 4.32
C TYR A 101 -2.31 15.85 4.54
N GLN A 102 -1.62 16.34 3.49
CA GLN A 102 -0.87 17.60 3.58
C GLN A 102 -1.81 18.79 3.88
N ALA A 103 -2.97 18.83 3.22
CA ALA A 103 -3.98 19.85 3.49
C ALA A 103 -4.58 19.73 4.90
N SER A 104 -4.74 18.51 5.43
CA SER A 104 -5.27 18.29 6.79
C SER A 104 -4.30 18.72 7.87
N LEU A 105 -3.00 18.56 7.66
CA LEU A 105 -1.94 19.06 8.54
C LEU A 105 -1.98 20.59 8.64
N ALA A 106 -2.10 21.28 7.51
CA ALA A 106 -2.22 22.74 7.48
C ALA A 106 -3.49 23.24 8.19
N ALA A 107 -4.60 22.51 8.03
CA ALA A 107 -5.89 22.85 8.63
C ALA A 107 -6.07 22.38 10.09
N LYS A 108 -5.11 21.62 10.66
CA LYS A 108 -5.22 20.95 11.96
C LYS A 108 -6.53 20.15 12.11
N SER A 109 -6.89 19.43 11.05
CA SER A 109 -8.17 18.71 10.98
C SER A 109 -8.14 17.39 11.76
N ALA A 110 -9.27 17.02 12.36
CA ALA A 110 -9.46 15.72 13.00
C ALA A 110 -9.35 14.52 12.02
N GLN A 111 -9.39 14.76 10.70
CA GLN A 111 -9.24 13.71 9.68
C GLN A 111 -7.79 13.32 9.39
N THR A 112 -6.81 14.00 9.99
CA THR A 112 -5.38 13.78 9.71
C THR A 112 -4.95 12.33 9.97
N GLU A 113 -5.40 11.73 11.07
CA GLU A 113 -5.11 10.34 11.41
C GLU A 113 -5.73 9.36 10.40
N ASN A 114 -7.00 9.57 10.06
CA ASN A 114 -7.71 8.75 9.07
C ASN A 114 -7.02 8.79 7.69
N LEU A 115 -6.53 9.96 7.28
CA LEU A 115 -5.82 10.14 6.02
C LEU A 115 -4.44 9.50 6.04
N SER A 116 -3.69 9.63 7.14
CA SER A 116 -2.40 8.94 7.33
C SER A 116 -2.57 7.43 7.15
N ASN A 117 -3.54 6.83 7.84
CA ASN A 117 -3.80 5.39 7.75
C ASN A 117 -4.15 4.93 6.33
N ILE A 118 -4.84 5.76 5.54
CA ILE A 118 -5.14 5.44 4.14
C ILE A 118 -3.92 5.55 3.25
N VAL A 119 -3.06 6.55 3.45
CA VAL A 119 -1.78 6.67 2.74
C VAL A 119 -0.93 5.40 2.96
N LEU A 120 -0.87 4.92 4.20
CA LEU A 120 -0.13 3.70 4.56
C LEU A 120 -0.69 2.47 3.87
N ARG A 121 -2.00 2.24 3.97
CA ARG A 121 -2.67 1.12 3.28
C ARG A 121 -2.49 1.18 1.76
N ALA A 122 -2.53 2.37 1.17
CA ALA A 122 -2.31 2.54 -0.27
C ALA A 122 -0.88 2.15 -0.66
N LYS A 123 0.14 2.61 0.09
CA LYS A 123 1.54 2.21 -0.12
C LYS A 123 1.74 0.71 0.01
N GLN A 124 1.12 0.09 1.03
CA GLN A 124 1.18 -1.35 1.24
C GLN A 124 0.60 -2.14 0.05
N GLN A 125 -0.58 -1.74 -0.45
CA GLN A 125 -1.19 -2.39 -1.63
C GLN A 125 -0.35 -2.21 -2.90
N LEU A 126 0.23 -1.02 -3.10
CA LEU A 126 1.14 -0.77 -4.22
C LEU A 126 2.38 -1.67 -4.15
N TRP A 127 2.98 -1.80 -2.97
CA TRP A 127 4.13 -2.69 -2.77
C TRP A 127 3.74 -4.15 -2.99
N ALA A 128 2.63 -4.62 -2.41
CA ALA A 128 2.17 -5.99 -2.58
C ALA A 128 1.88 -6.32 -4.06
N ALA A 129 1.29 -5.38 -4.81
CA ALA A 129 1.05 -5.52 -6.24
C ALA A 129 2.36 -5.59 -7.04
N ARG A 130 3.32 -4.70 -6.74
CA ARG A 130 4.65 -4.68 -7.37
C ARG A 130 5.43 -5.96 -7.07
N GLU A 131 5.42 -6.40 -5.83
CA GLU A 131 6.13 -7.61 -5.39
C GLU A 131 5.52 -8.86 -6.03
N SER A 132 4.18 -8.94 -6.07
CA SER A 132 3.49 -10.03 -6.79
C SER A 132 3.82 -10.04 -8.29
N ALA A 133 3.97 -8.86 -8.92
CA ALA A 133 4.38 -8.77 -10.31
C ALA A 133 5.83 -9.22 -10.52
N ARG A 134 6.74 -8.80 -9.62
CA ARG A 134 8.14 -9.20 -9.62
C ARG A 134 8.30 -10.73 -9.51
N LEU A 135 7.55 -11.36 -8.61
CA LEU A 135 7.58 -12.82 -8.44
C LEU A 135 7.07 -13.53 -9.70
N ARG A 136 5.97 -13.08 -10.30
CA ARG A 136 5.45 -13.65 -11.55
C ARG A 136 6.46 -13.56 -12.70
N GLU A 137 7.08 -12.39 -12.87
CA GLU A 137 8.10 -12.18 -13.90
C GLU A 137 9.32 -13.09 -13.67
N MET A 138 9.77 -13.19 -12.43
CA MET A 138 10.87 -14.07 -12.03
C MET A 138 10.57 -15.55 -12.30
N ASP A 139 9.34 -16.01 -12.00
CA ASP A 139 8.91 -17.39 -12.30
C ASP A 139 8.85 -17.65 -13.81
N GLU A 140 8.41 -16.66 -14.60
CA GLU A 140 8.35 -16.73 -16.06
C GLU A 140 9.76 -16.79 -16.68
N THR A 141 10.69 -15.98 -16.18
CA THR A 141 12.09 -16.01 -16.65
C THR A 141 12.76 -17.32 -16.28
N LEU A 142 12.56 -17.83 -15.05
CA LEU A 142 13.08 -19.13 -14.62
C LEU A 142 12.61 -20.24 -15.56
N LYS A 143 11.29 -20.31 -15.82
CA LYS A 143 10.70 -21.28 -16.74
C LYS A 143 11.27 -21.18 -18.15
N SER A 144 11.46 -19.96 -18.65
CA SER A 144 12.00 -19.74 -19.99
C SER A 144 13.43 -20.26 -20.13
N VAL A 145 14.26 -20.06 -19.11
CA VAL A 145 15.65 -20.54 -19.12
C VAL A 145 15.71 -22.06 -18.95
N GLU A 146 14.86 -22.67 -18.11
CA GLU A 146 14.76 -24.13 -18.00
C GLU A 146 14.41 -24.78 -19.34
N LEU A 147 13.43 -24.23 -20.08
CA LEU A 147 13.06 -24.72 -21.42
C LEU A 147 14.22 -24.60 -22.42
N LEU A 148 15.06 -23.56 -22.31
CA LEU A 148 16.25 -23.42 -23.17
C LEU A 148 17.31 -24.47 -22.84
N ILE A 149 17.49 -24.82 -21.56
CA ILE A 149 18.41 -25.88 -21.15
C ILE A 149 17.92 -27.25 -21.64
N GLU A 150 16.61 -27.51 -21.53
CA GLU A 150 16.01 -28.74 -22.06
C GLU A 150 16.16 -28.83 -23.59
N ALA A 151 15.92 -27.74 -24.32
CA ALA A 151 16.10 -27.71 -25.77
C ALA A 151 17.56 -27.92 -26.20
N ASP A 152 18.53 -27.35 -25.46
CA ASP A 152 19.96 -27.54 -25.70
C ASP A 152 20.41 -28.99 -25.42
N LEU A 153 19.86 -29.60 -24.36
CA LEU A 153 20.06 -31.01 -24.04
C LEU A 153 19.53 -31.91 -25.18
N GLU A 154 18.29 -31.70 -25.62
CA GLU A 154 17.69 -32.47 -26.72
C GLU A 154 18.50 -32.35 -28.02
N ARG A 155 18.94 -31.13 -28.33
CA ARG A 155 19.79 -30.87 -29.50
C ARG A 155 21.12 -31.62 -29.40
N SER A 156 21.78 -31.55 -28.25
CA SER A 156 23.08 -32.21 -28.03
C SER A 156 22.96 -33.73 -28.12
N ILE A 157 21.90 -34.31 -27.55
CA ILE A 157 21.62 -35.75 -27.66
C ILE A 157 21.36 -36.13 -29.13
N LYS A 158 20.61 -35.33 -29.88
CA LYS A 158 20.33 -35.58 -31.29
C LYS A 158 21.60 -35.52 -32.15
N ASP A 159 22.48 -34.55 -31.90
CA ASP A 159 23.75 -34.46 -32.59
C ASP A 159 24.65 -35.68 -32.28
N LEU A 160 24.66 -36.14 -31.03
CA LEU A 160 25.35 -37.36 -30.59
C LEU A 160 24.79 -38.62 -31.28
N GLN A 161 23.46 -38.75 -31.38
CA GLN A 161 22.81 -39.83 -32.13
C GLN A 161 23.24 -39.83 -33.60
N GLY A 162 23.31 -38.66 -34.24
CA GLY A 162 23.80 -38.53 -35.60
C GLY A 162 25.27 -38.96 -35.77
N GLN A 163 26.13 -38.71 -34.78
CA GLN A 163 27.53 -39.20 -34.79
C GLN A 163 27.61 -40.72 -34.69
N LEU A 164 26.75 -41.33 -33.86
CA LEU A 164 26.64 -42.80 -33.74
C LEU A 164 26.19 -43.42 -35.07
N GLU A 165 25.19 -42.84 -35.73
CA GLU A 165 24.71 -43.31 -37.04
C GLU A 165 25.77 -43.22 -38.14
N ARG A 166 26.63 -42.19 -38.10
CA ARG A 166 27.78 -42.06 -39.01
C ARG A 166 28.95 -42.97 -38.67
N GLY A 167 28.91 -43.66 -37.53
CA GLY A 167 29.98 -44.54 -37.05
C GLY A 167 31.20 -43.81 -36.51
N GLU A 168 31.08 -42.52 -36.18
CA GLU A 168 32.15 -41.70 -35.61
C GLU A 168 32.44 -42.08 -34.14
N ILE A 169 31.44 -42.61 -33.45
CA ILE A 169 31.49 -43.06 -32.05
C ILE A 169 30.87 -44.46 -31.91
N GLY A 170 31.38 -45.26 -30.97
CA GLY A 170 30.84 -46.59 -30.64
C GLY A 170 29.71 -46.52 -29.59
N GLN A 171 28.96 -47.62 -29.42
CA GLN A 171 27.84 -47.69 -28.46
C GLN A 171 28.23 -47.36 -27.01
N ILE A 172 29.43 -47.76 -26.59
CA ILE A 172 29.92 -47.49 -25.23
C ILE A 172 30.20 -45.99 -25.05
N GLY A 173 30.90 -45.37 -26.01
CA GLY A 173 31.18 -43.93 -25.98
C GLY A 173 29.90 -43.08 -26.04
N PHE A 174 28.94 -43.49 -26.87
CA PHE A 174 27.62 -42.84 -26.89
C PHE A 174 26.93 -42.85 -25.53
N GLY A 175 26.94 -43.98 -24.82
CA GLY A 175 26.30 -44.09 -23.50
C GLY A 175 26.99 -43.25 -22.42
N GLU A 176 28.32 -43.15 -22.47
CA GLU A 176 29.09 -42.29 -21.55
C GLU A 176 28.85 -40.80 -21.83
N ASP A 177 28.90 -40.39 -23.10
CA ASP A 177 28.68 -39.00 -23.52
C ASP A 177 27.24 -38.55 -23.28
N GLU A 178 26.24 -39.38 -23.59
CA GLU A 178 24.82 -39.07 -23.33
C GLU A 178 24.60 -38.84 -21.83
N LYS A 179 25.17 -39.71 -20.99
CA LYS A 179 25.09 -39.58 -19.54
C LYS A 179 25.74 -38.28 -19.06
N ALA A 180 26.93 -37.95 -19.55
CA ALA A 180 27.64 -36.73 -19.18
C ALA A 180 26.86 -35.45 -19.57
N ILE A 181 26.26 -35.42 -20.76
CA ILE A 181 25.43 -34.29 -21.23
C ILE A 181 24.19 -34.13 -20.34
N ARG A 182 23.52 -35.24 -19.98
CA ARG A 182 22.36 -35.21 -19.07
C ARG A 182 22.74 -34.70 -17.68
N GLU A 183 23.83 -35.19 -17.10
CA GLU A 183 24.31 -34.75 -15.79
C GLU A 183 24.69 -33.26 -15.78
N ASP A 184 25.31 -32.74 -16.85
CA ASP A 184 25.62 -31.33 -16.99
C ASP A 184 24.36 -30.45 -17.10
N ALA A 185 23.35 -30.89 -17.86
CA ALA A 185 22.06 -30.19 -17.96
C ALA A 185 21.32 -30.17 -16.61
N GLU A 186 21.27 -31.31 -15.90
CA GLU A 186 20.69 -31.39 -14.56
C GLU A 186 21.39 -30.45 -13.58
N LYS A 187 22.73 -30.41 -13.62
CA LYS A 187 23.52 -29.50 -12.79
C LYS A 187 23.22 -28.02 -13.10
N LYS A 188 23.15 -27.65 -14.39
CA LYS A 188 22.79 -26.28 -14.82
C LYS A 188 21.41 -25.87 -14.30
N VAL A 189 20.42 -26.76 -14.36
CA VAL A 189 19.08 -26.50 -13.81
C VAL A 189 19.12 -26.34 -12.29
N ALA A 190 19.87 -27.19 -11.58
CA ALA A 190 20.02 -27.09 -10.13
C ALA A 190 20.68 -25.77 -9.71
N ASP A 191 21.78 -25.39 -10.37
CA ASP A 191 22.49 -24.13 -10.10
C ASP A 191 21.60 -22.91 -10.41
N LEU A 192 20.82 -22.96 -11.49
CA LEU A 192 19.85 -21.92 -11.84
C LEU A 192 18.79 -21.73 -10.77
N ARG A 193 18.16 -22.82 -10.32
CA ARG A 193 17.14 -22.79 -9.25
C ARG A 193 17.70 -22.22 -7.96
N GLU A 194 18.93 -22.61 -7.60
CA GLU A 194 19.59 -22.10 -6.40
C GLU A 194 19.90 -20.60 -6.51
N MET A 195 20.41 -20.13 -7.65
CA MET A 195 20.63 -18.71 -7.89
C MET A 195 19.34 -17.90 -7.78
N TYR A 196 18.23 -18.40 -8.31
CA TYR A 196 16.92 -17.76 -8.19
C TYR A 196 16.39 -17.76 -6.75
N ARG A 197 16.59 -18.84 -5.99
CA ARG A 197 16.26 -18.92 -4.56
C ARG A 197 17.03 -17.89 -3.72
N ILE A 198 18.30 -17.67 -4.05
CA ILE A 198 19.14 -16.64 -3.41
C ILE A 198 18.69 -15.25 -3.84
N ALA A 199 18.41 -15.04 -5.13
CA ALA A 199 17.99 -13.75 -5.69
C ALA A 199 16.60 -13.32 -5.22
N SER A 200 15.70 -14.26 -4.93
CA SER A 200 14.44 -13.98 -4.23
C SER A 200 14.65 -13.57 -2.76
N LYS A 201 15.92 -13.47 -2.31
CA LYS A 201 16.39 -13.16 -0.97
C LYS A 201 15.95 -14.16 0.10
N GLY A 202 15.45 -15.33 -0.30
CA GLY A 202 14.74 -16.22 0.60
C GLY A 202 13.53 -15.51 1.20
N GLU A 203 12.36 -16.14 1.15
CA GLU A 203 11.15 -15.62 1.80
C GLU A 203 11.26 -15.56 3.35
N ILE A 204 12.47 -15.69 3.90
CA ILE A 204 12.82 -15.93 5.31
C ILE A 204 14.08 -15.13 5.73
N ALA A 205 14.37 -13.98 5.12
CA ALA A 205 15.18 -13.00 5.83
C ALA A 205 14.32 -12.47 6.99
N GLU A 206 14.84 -12.51 8.22
CA GLU A 206 14.12 -12.00 9.39
C GLU A 206 13.69 -10.55 9.11
N ARG A 207 12.38 -10.33 9.07
CA ARG A 207 11.76 -9.04 8.78
C ARG A 207 11.92 -8.15 9.99
N VAL A 208 13.10 -7.55 10.11
CA VAL A 208 13.44 -6.65 11.21
C VAL A 208 13.39 -5.22 10.72
N VAL A 209 12.58 -4.41 11.39
CA VAL A 209 12.63 -2.96 11.25
C VAL A 209 13.73 -2.45 12.17
N PRO A 210 14.68 -1.65 11.65
CA PRO A 210 15.69 -1.02 12.50
C PRO A 210 15.07 -0.17 13.63
N ASP A 211 15.57 -0.31 14.85
CA ASP A 211 15.09 0.41 16.05
C ASP A 211 14.95 1.93 15.86
N TRP A 212 15.82 2.54 15.06
CA TRP A 212 15.81 3.99 14.80
C TRP A 212 14.69 4.44 13.85
N LEU A 213 13.95 3.50 13.24
CA LEU A 213 12.73 3.77 12.48
C LEU A 213 11.45 3.58 13.29
N ILE A 214 11.56 3.05 14.52
CA ILE A 214 10.42 2.71 15.35
C ILE A 214 10.12 3.87 16.30
N ASP A 215 8.85 4.24 16.38
CA ASP A 215 8.40 5.33 17.22
C ASP A 215 8.35 4.93 18.69
N GLY A 216 8.92 5.75 19.57
CA GLY A 216 8.96 5.48 21.01
C GLY A 216 7.61 5.61 21.74
N ILE A 217 6.54 6.06 21.07
CA ILE A 217 5.20 6.22 21.65
C ILE A 217 4.25 5.16 21.11
N THR A 218 4.17 5.02 19.79
CA THR A 218 3.26 4.11 19.10
C THR A 218 3.85 2.71 18.93
N PHE A 219 5.17 2.56 18.99
CA PHE A 219 5.91 1.32 18.70
C PHE A 219 5.72 0.80 17.26
N GLU A 220 5.19 1.65 16.37
CA GLU A 220 5.07 1.39 14.94
C GLU A 220 6.20 2.11 14.18
N ILE A 221 6.33 1.85 12.88
CA ILE A 221 7.25 2.62 12.04
C ILE A 221 6.86 4.10 12.03
N ILE A 222 7.85 4.98 12.16
CA ILE A 222 7.66 6.42 12.05
C ILE A 222 7.38 6.79 10.59
N HIS A 223 6.23 7.42 10.33
CA HIS A 223 5.80 7.78 8.99
C HIS A 223 5.98 9.27 8.69
N ASP A 224 5.65 10.13 9.67
CA ASP A 224 5.86 11.57 9.58
C ASP A 224 6.67 12.05 10.78
N PRO A 225 8.00 11.86 10.74
CA PRO A 225 8.86 12.12 11.88
C PRO A 225 8.91 13.62 12.20
N VAL A 226 8.69 13.94 13.47
CA VAL A 226 8.94 15.26 14.05
C VAL A 226 9.94 15.14 15.20
N VAL A 227 10.79 16.15 15.32
CA VAL A 227 11.82 16.23 16.36
C VAL A 227 11.39 17.20 17.46
N THR A 228 11.59 16.81 18.72
CA THR A 228 11.40 17.68 19.88
C THR A 228 12.65 18.58 20.08
N PRO A 229 12.57 19.66 20.87
CA PRO A 229 13.74 20.48 21.18
C PRO A 229 14.89 19.72 21.85
N ALA A 230 14.60 18.57 22.47
CA ALA A 230 15.61 17.68 23.06
C ALA A 230 16.36 16.84 22.02
N GLY A 231 15.94 16.87 20.75
CA GLY A 231 16.58 16.13 19.66
C GLY A 231 16.00 14.73 19.39
N ASN A 232 14.99 14.30 20.15
CA ASN A 232 14.33 13.01 19.95
C ASN A 232 13.27 13.11 18.86
N SER A 233 13.17 12.08 18.01
CA SER A 233 12.17 12.03 16.94
C SER A 233 11.04 11.07 17.29
N PHE A 234 9.83 11.45 16.92
CA PHE A 234 8.61 10.67 17.12
C PHE A 234 7.70 10.78 15.89
N ASP A 235 6.73 9.88 15.75
CA ASP A 235 5.66 10.06 14.78
C ASP A 235 4.75 11.24 15.17
N ARG A 236 4.44 12.10 14.20
CA ARG A 236 3.65 13.32 14.40
C ARG A 236 2.31 13.05 15.10
N ILE A 237 1.60 11.99 14.73
CA ILE A 237 0.25 11.75 15.28
C ILE A 237 0.34 11.39 16.76
N GLY A 238 1.28 10.51 17.13
CA GLY A 238 1.50 10.07 18.51
C GLY A 238 1.95 11.21 19.42
N ILE A 239 2.99 11.92 19.03
CA ILE A 239 3.59 12.99 19.85
C ILE A 239 2.68 14.20 20.01
N VAL A 240 1.92 14.59 18.97
CA VAL A 240 0.97 15.71 19.08
C VAL A 240 -0.09 15.41 20.15
N LYS A 241 -0.72 14.22 20.09
CA LYS A 241 -1.71 13.79 21.09
C LYS A 241 -1.12 13.76 22.51
N TYR A 242 0.12 13.28 22.64
CA TYR A 242 0.81 13.20 23.93
C TYR A 242 1.08 14.59 24.52
N VAL A 243 1.64 15.50 23.71
CA VAL A 243 2.01 16.86 24.16
C VAL A 243 0.76 17.70 24.45
N GLU A 244 -0.31 17.58 23.68
CA GLU A 244 -1.59 18.26 23.96
C GLU A 244 -2.17 17.86 25.32
N LYS A 245 -1.97 16.61 25.74
CA LYS A 245 -2.48 16.09 27.02
C LYS A 245 -1.55 16.38 28.20
N SER A 246 -0.24 16.26 28.00
CA SER A 246 0.74 16.26 29.09
C SER A 246 1.54 17.57 29.22
N GLY A 247 1.67 18.35 28.14
CA GLY A 247 2.45 19.58 28.11
C GLY A 247 3.96 19.39 28.30
N VAL A 248 4.49 18.17 28.14
CA VAL A 248 5.91 17.85 28.37
C VAL A 248 6.47 16.93 27.29
N ASP A 249 7.80 16.91 27.16
CA ASP A 249 8.52 15.94 26.33
C ASP A 249 8.39 14.52 26.94
N PRO A 250 8.10 13.47 26.12
CA PRO A 250 7.90 12.11 26.63
C PRO A 250 9.09 11.53 27.39
N LEU A 251 10.32 11.85 26.98
CA LEU A 251 11.54 11.26 27.51
C LEU A 251 12.17 12.14 28.59
N THR A 252 12.32 13.44 28.32
CA THR A 252 13.02 14.37 29.21
C THR A 252 12.10 15.01 30.25
N ARG A 253 10.78 14.93 30.07
CA ARG A 253 9.76 15.56 30.92
C ARG A 253 9.85 17.09 30.99
N VAL A 254 10.64 17.72 30.11
CA VAL A 254 10.74 19.17 30.00
C VAL A 254 9.45 19.73 29.41
N SER A 255 8.98 20.87 29.93
CA SER A 255 7.78 21.55 29.43
C SER A 255 7.95 21.93 27.95
N MET A 256 6.98 21.58 27.13
CA MET A 256 6.95 21.91 25.71
C MET A 256 5.53 21.97 25.18
N THR A 257 5.37 22.56 23.99
CA THR A 257 4.11 22.68 23.27
C THR A 257 4.20 22.03 21.90
N VAL A 258 3.05 21.79 21.26
CA VAL A 258 2.97 21.26 19.90
C VAL A 258 3.72 22.14 18.89
N ASN A 259 3.81 23.46 19.15
CA ASN A 259 4.50 24.40 18.26
C ASN A 259 6.03 24.25 18.31
N ASP A 260 6.56 23.58 19.32
CA ASP A 260 8.01 23.34 19.47
C ASP A 260 8.49 22.16 18.62
N LEU A 261 7.56 21.35 18.09
CA LEU A 261 7.84 20.23 17.21
C LEU A 261 8.27 20.70 15.82
N ARG A 262 9.38 20.15 15.31
CA ARG A 262 9.89 20.47 13.98
C ARG A 262 9.88 19.24 13.08
N PRO A 263 9.48 19.33 11.80
CA PRO A 263 9.61 18.21 10.87
C PRO A 263 11.07 17.75 10.74
N ASN A 264 11.31 16.43 10.80
CA ASN A 264 12.61 15.85 10.57
C ASN A 264 12.68 15.27 9.14
N TYR A 265 13.01 16.13 8.17
CA TYR A 265 13.02 15.74 6.75
C TYR A 265 14.06 14.65 6.43
N ALA A 266 15.18 14.61 7.16
CA ALA A 266 16.22 13.61 6.95
C ALA A 266 15.74 12.21 7.37
N LEU A 267 15.15 12.11 8.57
CA LEU A 267 14.55 10.86 9.02
C LEU A 267 13.37 10.46 8.14
N LYS A 268 12.57 11.44 7.68
CA LYS A 268 11.46 11.17 6.76
C LYS A 268 11.94 10.51 5.46
N ALA A 269 12.99 11.05 4.85
CA ALA A 269 13.57 10.47 3.65
C ALA A 269 14.10 9.04 3.91
N ALA A 270 14.72 8.80 5.07
CA ALA A 270 15.18 7.47 5.46
C ALA A 270 14.03 6.47 5.68
N CYS A 271 12.94 6.89 6.33
CA CYS A 271 11.73 6.08 6.50
C CYS A 271 11.09 5.76 5.14
N GLU A 272 10.98 6.76 4.25
CA GLU A 272 10.42 6.60 2.91
C GLU A 272 11.27 5.64 2.07
N GLU A 273 12.59 5.81 2.04
CA GLU A 273 13.49 4.90 1.35
C GLU A 273 13.40 3.46 1.90
N PHE A 274 13.29 3.31 3.22
CA PHE A 274 13.13 2.00 3.84
C PHE A 274 11.81 1.34 3.44
N LEU A 275 10.68 2.08 3.51
CA LEU A 275 9.36 1.58 3.14
C LEU A 275 9.24 1.27 1.64
N ASP A 276 9.90 2.05 0.79
CA ASP A 276 9.92 1.79 -0.67
C ASP A 276 10.64 0.47 -1.00
N LYS A 277 11.68 0.14 -0.22
CA LYS A 277 12.42 -1.14 -0.34
C LYS A 277 11.75 -2.28 0.43
N ASN A 278 10.98 -1.97 1.47
CA ASN A 278 10.43 -2.91 2.44
C ASN A 278 8.95 -2.61 2.76
N GLY A 279 8.07 -2.58 1.75
CA GLY A 279 6.67 -2.22 1.97
C GLY A 279 5.87 -3.22 2.81
N TRP A 280 6.43 -4.38 3.14
CA TRP A 280 5.91 -5.28 4.17
C TRP A 280 5.93 -4.68 5.58
N ALA A 281 6.77 -3.67 5.81
CA ALA A 281 7.02 -3.11 7.13
C ALA A 281 5.95 -2.12 7.59
N VAL A 282 4.95 -1.82 6.75
CA VAL A 282 3.86 -0.89 7.07
C VAL A 282 3.03 -1.34 8.29
N ASP A 283 2.95 -2.65 8.57
CA ASP A 283 2.20 -3.21 9.71
C ASP A 283 3.13 -3.78 10.81
N TRP A 284 4.39 -3.31 10.91
CA TRP A 284 5.36 -3.82 11.89
C TRP A 284 4.98 -3.45 13.32
#